data_AF-A0A0C2GDX4-F1
#
_entry.id   AF-A0A0C2GDX4-F1
#
_cell.length_a   1.000
_cell.length_b   1.000
_cell.length_c   1.000
_cell.angle_alpha   90.00
_cell.angle_beta   90.00
_cell.angle_gamma   90.00
#
_symmetry.space_group_name_H-M   'P 1'
#
loop_
_entity.id
_entity.type
_entity.pdbx_description
1 polymer ?
#
loop_
_entity_poly.entity_id
_entity_poly.type
_entity_poly.pdbx_seq_one_letter_code
_entity_poly.pdbx_strand_id
1 'polypeptide(L)'
;MASYSQYLTKEKEDELRGIANAIVSAGKGILAADESTGSMEKRLKSIGLENTEENRRKYRQLLFTGNPDLGKHISGVIMFHETFYQKADDGTRFVDVLKKQGIIPGIKVDKGVVPMAGTVGEATTQGLDDLNQRCAQYKKASISLLPEKSEKKTEKN
;
A
#
# COMPACT_ATOMS: atom_id res chain seq x y z
N MET A 1 -11.74 -1.84 40.16
CA MET A 1 -12.07 -1.26 38.84
C MET A 1 -11.24 -1.98 37.80
N ALA A 2 -11.85 -2.50 36.73
CA ALA A 2 -11.08 -3.05 35.63
C ALA A 2 -10.26 -1.93 34.98
N SER A 3 -8.94 -2.06 34.98
CA SER A 3 -8.05 -1.16 34.25
C SER A 3 -8.11 -1.57 32.78
N TYR A 4 -8.79 -0.78 31.95
CA TYR A 4 -8.63 -0.90 30.50
C TYR A 4 -7.22 -0.41 30.17
N SER A 5 -6.37 -1.30 29.67
CA SER A 5 -5.03 -0.90 29.24
C SER A 5 -5.14 0.12 28.11
N GLN A 6 -4.48 1.26 28.27
CA GLN A 6 -4.37 2.25 27.19
C GLN A 6 -3.32 1.74 26.19
N TYR A 7 -3.79 1.24 25.04
CA TYR A 7 -2.92 0.63 24.03
C TYR A 7 -2.21 1.65 23.12
N LEU A 8 -2.73 2.87 23.01
CA LEU A 8 -2.20 3.95 22.18
C LEU A 8 -2.01 5.22 22.99
N THR A 9 -0.98 6.00 22.64
CA THR A 9 -0.83 7.37 23.14
C THR A 9 -1.79 8.29 22.41
N LYS A 10 -2.11 9.44 23.00
CA LYS A 10 -3.02 10.43 22.41
C LYS A 10 -2.56 10.87 21.02
N GLU A 11 -1.25 11.03 20.84
CA GLU A 11 -0.64 11.43 19.56
C GLU A 11 -0.89 10.38 18.47
N LYS A 12 -0.77 9.09 18.81
CA LYS A 12 -1.05 8.00 17.85
C LYS A 12 -2.53 7.91 17.51
N GLU A 13 -3.41 8.11 18.48
CA GLU A 13 -4.86 8.16 18.23
C GLU A 13 -5.22 9.32 17.29
N ASP A 14 -4.65 10.50 17.52
CA ASP A 14 -4.92 11.68 16.73
C ASP A 14 -4.32 11.56 15.32
N GLU A 15 -3.14 10.93 15.16
CA GLU A 15 -2.56 10.58 13.87
C GLU A 15 -3.49 9.64 13.08
N LEU A 16 -3.93 8.53 13.69
CA LEU A 16 -4.83 7.58 13.03
C LEU A 16 -6.16 8.21 12.65
N ARG A 17 -6.74 9.03 13.54
CA ARG A 17 -7.98 9.77 13.29
C ARG A 17 -7.82 10.74 12.12
N GLY A 18 -6.70 11.48 12.08
CA GLY A 18 -6.39 12.41 10.99
C GLY A 18 -6.31 11.71 9.64
N ILE A 19 -5.60 10.58 9.58
CA ILE A 19 -5.48 9.77 8.36
C ILE A 19 -6.85 9.23 7.93
N ALA A 20 -7.63 8.68 8.87
CA ALA A 20 -8.96 8.14 8.57
C ALA A 20 -9.88 9.22 7.99
N ASN A 21 -9.93 10.40 8.61
CA ASN A 21 -10.72 11.54 8.12
C ASN A 21 -10.28 11.99 6.72
N ALA A 22 -8.97 12.01 6.45
CA ALA A 22 -8.46 12.36 5.13
C ALA A 22 -8.87 11.33 4.06
N ILE A 23 -8.87 10.03 4.40
CA ILE A 23 -9.34 8.95 3.51
C ILE A 23 -10.84 9.12 3.20
N VAL A 24 -11.67 9.53 4.15
CA VAL A 24 -13.13 9.68 3.93
C VAL A 24 -13.57 11.11 3.60
N SER A 25 -12.67 11.92 3.04
CA SER A 25 -12.97 13.29 2.62
C SER A 25 -14.17 13.33 1.66
N ALA A 26 -15.09 14.28 1.88
CA ALA A 26 -16.31 14.40 1.07
C ALA A 26 -15.99 14.51 -0.44
N GLY A 27 -16.72 13.74 -1.26
CA GLY A 27 -16.52 13.70 -2.70
C GLY A 27 -15.31 12.88 -3.16
N LYS A 28 -14.59 12.22 -2.25
CA LYS A 28 -13.47 11.31 -2.58
C LYS A 28 -13.76 9.87 -2.18
N GLY A 29 -13.09 8.93 -2.85
CA GLY A 29 -13.14 7.49 -2.59
C GLY A 29 -11.78 6.82 -2.58
N ILE A 30 -11.79 5.50 -2.44
CA ILE A 30 -10.61 4.64 -2.45
C ILE A 30 -10.51 3.90 -3.77
N LEU A 31 -9.34 3.91 -4.40
CA LEU A 31 -9.02 3.00 -5.50
C LEU A 31 -8.36 1.73 -4.95
N ALA A 32 -9.03 0.59 -5.07
CA ALA A 32 -8.46 -0.71 -4.72
C ALA A 32 -7.62 -1.25 -5.91
N ALA A 33 -6.30 -1.12 -5.82
CA ALA A 33 -5.33 -1.60 -6.80
C ALA A 33 -4.38 -2.65 -6.18
N ASP A 34 -4.91 -3.43 -5.25
CA ASP A 34 -4.20 -4.39 -4.41
C ASP A 34 -4.28 -5.83 -4.90
N GLU A 35 -4.59 -6.02 -6.19
CA GLU A 35 -4.64 -7.35 -6.77
C GLU A 35 -3.29 -8.05 -6.67
N SER A 36 -3.31 -9.22 -6.02
CA SER A 36 -2.18 -10.14 -6.00
C SER A 36 -1.82 -10.60 -7.41
N THR A 37 -0.64 -11.20 -7.57
CA THR A 37 -0.18 -11.73 -8.86
C THR A 37 -1.20 -12.67 -9.52
N GLY A 38 -1.80 -13.58 -8.75
CA GLY A 38 -2.84 -14.49 -9.28
C GLY A 38 -4.17 -13.80 -9.59
N SER A 39 -4.52 -12.73 -8.86
CA SER A 39 -5.71 -11.93 -9.17
C SER A 39 -5.53 -11.12 -10.46
N MET A 40 -4.33 -10.57 -10.68
CA MET A 40 -3.96 -9.88 -11.92
C MET A 40 -3.94 -10.79 -13.13
N GLU A 41 -3.61 -12.07 -12.96
CA GLU A 41 -3.64 -13.04 -14.05
C GLU A 41 -5.00 -13.09 -14.74
N LYS A 42 -6.08 -13.18 -13.94
CA LYS A 42 -7.45 -13.20 -14.47
C LYS A 42 -7.80 -11.91 -15.20
N ARG A 43 -7.37 -10.76 -14.65
CA ARG A 43 -7.61 -9.44 -15.27
C ARG A 43 -6.87 -9.32 -16.61
N LEU A 44 -5.56 -9.58 -16.64
CA LEU A 44 -4.74 -9.44 -17.84
C LEU A 44 -5.14 -10.45 -18.93
N LYS A 45 -5.45 -11.70 -18.53
CA LYS A 45 -5.93 -12.73 -19.46
C LYS A 45 -7.23 -12.34 -20.16
N SER A 46 -8.14 -11.66 -19.45
CA SER A 46 -9.42 -11.19 -20.05
C SER A 46 -9.24 -10.19 -21.20
N ILE A 47 -8.08 -9.53 -21.28
CA ILE A 47 -7.73 -8.59 -22.35
C ILE A 47 -6.60 -9.12 -23.26
N GLY A 48 -6.30 -10.43 -23.19
CA GLY A 48 -5.30 -11.08 -24.03
C GLY A 48 -3.84 -10.74 -23.70
N LEU A 49 -3.55 -10.25 -22.50
CA LEU A 49 -2.19 -9.94 -22.05
C LEU A 49 -1.63 -11.03 -21.13
N GLU A 50 -0.33 -11.29 -21.27
CA GLU A 50 0.43 -12.15 -20.38
C GLU A 50 0.64 -11.50 -19.01
N ASN A 51 0.61 -12.30 -17.93
CA ASN A 51 0.81 -11.84 -16.57
C ASN A 51 2.30 -11.71 -16.18
N THR A 52 3.00 -10.79 -16.84
CA THR A 52 4.39 -10.43 -16.50
C THR A 52 4.43 -9.31 -15.46
N GLU A 53 5.54 -9.19 -14.72
CA GLU A 53 5.74 -8.08 -13.79
C GLU A 53 5.64 -6.72 -14.48
N GLU A 54 6.22 -6.60 -15.68
CA GLU A 54 6.19 -5.36 -16.45
C GLU A 54 4.77 -4.97 -16.89
N ASN A 55 3.94 -5.94 -17.31
CA ASN A 55 2.55 -5.66 -17.67
C ASN A 55 1.73 -5.23 -16.44
N ARG A 56 1.96 -5.86 -15.28
CA ARG A 56 1.37 -5.44 -14.01
C ARG A 56 1.82 -4.03 -13.63
N ARG A 57 3.11 -3.71 -13.75
CA ARG A 57 3.67 -2.38 -13.47
C ARG A 57 3.05 -1.31 -14.37
N LYS A 58 3.02 -1.54 -15.69
CA LYS A 58 2.39 -0.64 -16.68
C LYS A 58 0.91 -0.40 -16.41
N TYR A 59 0.18 -1.45 -16.06
CA TYR A 59 -1.23 -1.33 -15.68
C TYR A 59 -1.40 -0.40 -14.47
N ARG A 60 -0.56 -0.52 -13.43
CA ARG A 60 -0.64 0.36 -12.26
C ARG A 60 -0.16 1.78 -12.55
N GLN A 61 0.87 1.94 -13.39
CA GLN A 61 1.28 3.26 -13.86
C GLN A 61 0.12 3.96 -14.58
N LEU A 62 -0.55 3.28 -15.51
CA LEU A 62 -1.73 3.80 -16.20
C LEU A 62 -2.79 4.30 -15.20
N LEU A 63 -3.11 3.51 -14.18
CA LEU A 63 -4.09 3.91 -13.16
C LEU A 63 -3.66 5.15 -12.37
N PHE A 64 -2.38 5.26 -12.04
CA PHE A 64 -1.88 6.33 -11.17
C PHE A 64 -1.49 7.60 -11.92
N THR A 65 -1.28 7.54 -13.23
CA THR A 65 -0.83 8.68 -14.04
C THR A 65 -1.77 9.04 -15.19
N GLY A 66 -2.76 8.20 -15.50
CA GLY A 66 -3.64 8.39 -16.66
C GLY A 66 -4.59 9.57 -16.56
N ASN A 67 -4.93 10.02 -15.35
CA ASN A 67 -5.77 11.20 -15.12
C ASN A 67 -5.05 12.19 -14.18
N PRO A 68 -4.66 13.40 -14.65
CA PRO A 68 -4.05 14.43 -13.81
C PRO A 68 -4.92 14.87 -12.63
N ASP A 69 -6.24 14.70 -12.74
CA ASP A 69 -7.23 15.09 -11.73
C ASP A 69 -7.63 13.95 -10.78
N LEU A 70 -6.94 12.81 -10.81
CA LEU A 70 -7.26 11.65 -9.97
C LEU A 70 -7.40 12.01 -8.48
N GLY A 71 -6.49 12.85 -7.96
CA GLY A 71 -6.49 13.30 -6.56
C GLY A 71 -7.69 14.14 -6.15
N LYS A 72 -8.48 14.66 -7.09
CA LYS A 72 -9.75 15.36 -6.80
C LYS A 72 -10.85 14.39 -6.34
N HIS A 73 -10.79 13.13 -6.80
CA HIS A 73 -11.82 12.12 -6.58
C HIS A 73 -11.34 10.92 -5.77
N ILE A 74 -10.03 10.71 -5.67
CA ILE A 74 -9.44 9.60 -4.93
C ILE A 74 -8.62 10.17 -3.77
N SER A 75 -8.93 9.73 -2.56
CA SER A 75 -8.21 10.10 -1.34
C SER A 75 -7.17 9.06 -0.93
N GLY A 76 -7.36 7.80 -1.34
CA GLY A 76 -6.41 6.73 -1.06
C GLY A 76 -6.37 5.65 -2.13
N VAL A 77 -5.21 4.99 -2.25
CA VAL A 77 -5.05 3.80 -3.10
C VAL A 77 -4.51 2.66 -2.27
N ILE A 78 -5.17 1.49 -2.31
CA ILE A 78 -4.64 0.28 -1.69
C ILE A 78 -3.79 -0.45 -2.72
N MET A 79 -2.54 -0.77 -2.38
CA MET A 79 -1.60 -1.45 -3.27
C MET A 79 -1.24 -2.85 -2.77
N PHE A 80 -0.80 -3.70 -3.69
CA PHE A 80 -0.12 -4.96 -3.38
C PHE A 80 1.37 -4.72 -3.08
N HIS A 81 2.01 -5.65 -2.38
CA HIS A 81 3.43 -5.54 -2.00
C HIS A 81 4.35 -5.22 -3.17
N GLU A 82 4.18 -5.93 -4.30
CA GLU A 82 4.95 -5.67 -5.53
C GLU A 82 4.80 -4.22 -6.00
N THR A 83 3.56 -3.74 -6.18
CA THR A 83 3.26 -2.36 -6.60
C THR A 83 3.84 -1.30 -5.66
N PHE A 84 3.83 -1.56 -4.35
CA PHE A 84 4.29 -0.60 -3.35
C PHE A 84 5.78 -0.22 -3.50
N TYR A 85 6.59 -1.12 -4.06
CA TYR A 85 8.02 -0.91 -4.31
C TYR A 85 8.36 -0.66 -5.78
N GLN A 86 7.39 -0.79 -6.69
CA GLN A 86 7.55 -0.49 -8.10
C GLN A 86 7.70 1.01 -8.38
N LYS A 87 8.20 1.29 -9.59
CA LYS A 87 8.46 2.62 -10.12
C LYS A 87 7.75 2.83 -11.44
N ALA A 88 7.40 4.07 -11.70
CA ALA A 88 6.99 4.52 -13.03
C ALA A 88 8.19 4.56 -13.99
N ASP A 89 7.92 4.78 -15.27
CA ASP A 89 8.94 4.84 -16.33
C ASP A 89 10.00 5.92 -16.08
N ASP A 90 9.64 7.00 -15.38
CA ASP A 90 10.55 8.09 -14.99
C ASP A 90 11.41 7.75 -13.76
N GLY A 91 11.28 6.55 -13.21
CA GLY A 91 11.98 6.09 -12.01
C GLY A 91 11.36 6.55 -10.69
N THR A 92 10.30 7.36 -10.72
CA THR A 92 9.56 7.78 -9.51
C THR A 92 8.81 6.58 -8.93
N ARG A 93 8.88 6.36 -7.62
CA ARG A 93 8.11 5.28 -6.96
C ARG A 93 6.62 5.57 -7.06
N PHE A 94 5.78 4.55 -7.20
CA PHE A 94 4.32 4.75 -7.23
C PHE A 94 3.77 5.42 -5.97
N VAL A 95 4.36 5.12 -4.80
CA VAL A 95 4.06 5.83 -3.55
C VAL A 95 4.22 7.35 -3.70
N ASP A 96 5.29 7.80 -4.36
CA ASP A 96 5.58 9.23 -4.53
C ASP A 96 4.70 9.86 -5.60
N VAL A 97 4.35 9.12 -6.66
CA VAL A 97 3.38 9.53 -7.68
C VAL A 97 2.02 9.86 -7.03
N LEU A 98 1.53 8.98 -6.16
CA LEU A 98 0.25 9.16 -5.46
C LEU A 98 0.29 10.34 -4.47
N LYS A 99 1.39 10.44 -3.70
CA LYS A 99 1.59 11.55 -2.75
C LYS A 99 1.61 12.91 -3.42
N LYS A 100 2.28 13.04 -4.57
CA LYS A 100 2.31 14.30 -5.36
C LYS A 100 0.92 14.76 -5.77
N GLN A 101 -0.04 13.84 -5.88
CA GLN A 101 -1.43 14.12 -6.21
C GLN A 101 -2.32 14.29 -4.97
N GLY A 102 -1.75 14.27 -3.75
CA GLY A 102 -2.51 14.34 -2.50
C GLY A 102 -3.27 13.06 -2.16
N ILE A 103 -2.87 11.92 -2.73
CA ILE A 103 -3.50 10.62 -2.51
C ILE A 103 -2.70 9.82 -1.48
N ILE A 104 -3.38 9.23 -0.51
CA ILE A 104 -2.80 8.45 0.59
C ILE A 104 -2.45 7.03 0.11
N PRO A 105 -1.15 6.64 0.13
CA PRO A 105 -0.76 5.28 -0.22
C PRO A 105 -1.13 4.29 0.89
N GLY A 106 -1.90 3.26 0.54
CA GLY A 106 -2.28 2.13 1.38
C GLY A 106 -1.65 0.82 0.89
N ILE A 107 -1.61 -0.17 1.76
CA ILE A 107 -0.97 -1.47 1.52
C ILE A 107 -1.87 -2.60 2.02
N LYS A 108 -2.06 -3.63 1.18
CA LYS A 108 -2.64 -4.90 1.60
C LYS A 108 -1.64 -5.69 2.44
N VAL A 109 -2.07 -6.13 3.62
CA VAL A 109 -1.18 -6.78 4.59
C VAL A 109 -1.48 -8.24 4.85
N ASP A 110 -2.67 -8.75 4.48
CA ASP A 110 -2.94 -10.17 4.55
C ASP A 110 -2.05 -10.99 3.60
N LYS A 111 -1.86 -12.27 3.93
CA LYS A 111 -1.11 -13.25 3.13
C LYS A 111 -2.04 -14.25 2.43
N GLY A 112 -3.31 -13.86 2.21
CA GLY A 112 -4.31 -14.70 1.56
C GLY A 112 -5.10 -15.61 2.50
N VAL A 113 -6.02 -16.36 1.90
CA VAL A 113 -6.96 -17.26 2.60
C VAL A 113 -6.50 -18.71 2.53
N VAL A 114 -6.72 -19.46 3.60
CA VAL A 114 -6.48 -20.90 3.68
C VAL A 114 -7.73 -21.64 4.18
N PRO A 115 -7.98 -22.88 3.71
CA PRO A 115 -9.12 -23.67 4.18
C PRO A 115 -9.11 -23.85 5.69
N MET A 116 -10.27 -23.70 6.32
CA MET A 116 -10.41 -23.94 7.76
C MET A 116 -10.73 -25.42 7.99
N ALA A 117 -9.81 -26.15 8.63
CA ALA A 117 -9.96 -27.57 8.88
C ALA A 117 -11.23 -27.86 9.72
N GLY A 118 -12.02 -28.84 9.30
CA GLY A 118 -13.26 -29.22 9.99
C GLY A 118 -14.51 -28.43 9.59
N THR A 119 -14.40 -27.54 8.59
CA THR A 119 -15.54 -26.73 8.08
C THR A 119 -15.88 -27.10 6.63
N VAL A 120 -17.08 -26.70 6.17
CA VAL A 120 -17.52 -26.92 4.79
C VAL A 120 -17.38 -25.63 3.99
N GLY A 121 -16.26 -25.53 3.25
CA GLY A 121 -16.01 -24.40 2.36
C GLY A 121 -15.66 -23.09 3.07
N GLU A 122 -15.45 -23.09 4.39
CA GLU A 122 -14.98 -21.91 5.11
C GLU A 122 -13.45 -21.77 5.03
N ALA A 123 -12.98 -20.53 5.17
CA ALA A 123 -11.57 -20.19 5.10
C ALA A 123 -11.20 -19.22 6.22
N THR A 124 -9.93 -19.24 6.62
CA THR A 124 -9.32 -18.24 7.49
C THR A 124 -8.26 -17.46 6.72
N THR A 125 -7.88 -16.27 7.21
CA THR A 125 -6.89 -15.41 6.56
C THR A 125 -5.57 -15.45 7.32
N GLN A 126 -4.45 -15.58 6.60
CA GLN A 126 -3.12 -15.60 7.17
C GLN A 126 -2.46 -14.22 7.15
N GLY A 127 -1.40 -14.03 7.95
CA GLY A 127 -0.54 -12.85 7.87
C GLY A 127 -0.17 -12.18 9.19
N LEU A 128 -0.54 -12.75 10.34
CA LEU A 128 -0.30 -12.14 11.66
C LEU A 128 1.13 -12.31 12.18
N ASP A 129 1.86 -13.37 11.78
CA ASP A 129 3.14 -13.78 12.36
C ASP A 129 4.20 -12.67 12.42
N ASP A 130 4.29 -11.85 11.38
CA ASP A 130 5.26 -10.76 11.20
C ASP A 130 4.60 -9.40 10.96
N LEU A 131 3.29 -9.29 11.22
CA LEU A 131 2.47 -8.14 10.81
C LEU A 131 2.99 -6.81 11.38
N ASN A 132 3.36 -6.79 12.66
CA ASN A 132 3.84 -5.57 13.31
C ASN A 132 5.12 -5.02 12.64
N GLN A 133 6.08 -5.92 12.37
CA GLN A 133 7.34 -5.56 11.71
C GLN A 133 7.09 -5.06 10.28
N ARG A 134 6.21 -5.74 9.53
CA ARG A 134 5.81 -5.32 8.18
C ARG A 134 5.11 -3.96 8.18
N CYS A 135 4.18 -3.72 9.10
CA CYS A 135 3.52 -2.41 9.24
C CYS A 135 4.52 -1.28 9.49
N ALA A 136 5.50 -1.50 10.39
CA ALA A 136 6.57 -0.53 10.63
C ALA A 136 7.41 -0.26 9.37
N GLN A 137 7.75 -1.32 8.63
CA GLN A 137 8.47 -1.20 7.36
C GLN A 137 7.68 -0.43 6.30
N TYR A 138 6.38 -0.72 6.12
CA TYR A 138 5.53 0.00 5.17
C TYR A 138 5.33 1.46 5.56
N LYS A 139 5.18 1.78 6.85
CA LYS A 139 5.12 3.16 7.34
C LYS A 139 6.43 3.91 7.06
N LYS A 140 7.59 3.29 7.30
CA LYS A 140 8.89 3.89 6.97
C LYS A 140 9.06 4.09 5.46
N ALA A 141 8.74 3.07 4.67
CA ALA A 141 8.88 3.09 3.22
C ALA A 141 7.88 4.02 2.53
N SER A 142 6.73 4.29 3.16
CA SER A 142 5.80 5.31 2.68
C SER A 142 6.30 6.72 3.00
N ILE A 143 6.91 6.95 4.18
CA ILE A 143 7.41 8.28 4.58
C ILE A 143 8.63 8.72 3.78
N SER A 144 9.48 7.79 3.33
CA SER A 144 10.79 8.08 2.71
C SER A 144 10.74 9.26 1.73
N LEU A 145 11.18 10.42 2.24
CA LEU A 145 11.84 11.46 1.47
C LEU A 145 13.07 10.81 0.80
N LEU A 146 13.54 11.40 -0.30
CA LEU A 146 14.70 11.00 -1.09
C LEU A 146 15.85 10.37 -0.27
N PRO A 147 16.61 9.40 -0.84
CA PRO A 147 17.56 8.59 -0.10
C PRO A 147 18.51 9.44 0.77
N GLU A 148 18.66 9.04 2.04
CA GLU A 148 19.75 9.49 2.91
C GLU A 148 21.06 9.40 2.11
N LYS A 149 21.72 10.54 1.90
CA LYS A 149 23.12 10.54 1.47
C LYS A 149 23.90 9.79 2.53
N SER A 150 24.44 8.63 2.17
CA SER A 150 25.38 7.86 2.97
C SER A 150 26.47 8.79 3.51
N GLU A 151 26.57 8.93 4.83
CA GLU A 151 27.72 9.54 5.47
C GLU A 151 28.98 8.73 5.09
N LYS A 152 29.82 9.31 4.25
CA LYS A 152 31.18 8.82 4.06
C LYS A 152 31.93 9.06 5.37
N LYS A 153 32.24 7.98 6.07
CA LYS A 153 33.18 7.97 7.19
C LYS A 153 34.55 8.36 6.65
N THR A 154 34.95 9.62 6.82
CA THR A 154 36.35 10.03 6.66
C THR A 154 37.14 9.45 7.84
N GLU A 155 38.00 8.48 7.53
CA GLU A 155 39.12 8.08 8.38
C GLU A 155 39.96 9.32 8.70
N LYS A 156 40.21 9.54 10.00
CA LYS A 156 41.24 10.47 10.46
C LYS A 156 42.52 9.67 10.63
N ASN A 157 43.57 10.18 9.98
CA ASN A 157 44.97 9.89 10.25
C ASN A 157 45.32 10.06 11.73
#